data_AF-A0A0R1YX38-F1
#
_entry.id   AF-A0A0R1YX38-F1
#
_cell.length_a   1.000
_cell.length_b   1.000
_cell.length_c   1.000
_cell.angle_alpha   90.00
_cell.angle_beta   90.00
_cell.angle_gamma   90.00
#
_symmetry.space_group_name_H-M   'P 1'
#
loop_
_entity.id
_entity.type
_entity.pdbx_description
1 polymer ?
#
loop_
_entity_poly.entity_id
_entity_poly.type
_entity_poly.pdbx_seq_one_letter_code
_entity_poly.pdbx_strand_id
1 'polypeptide(L)'
;MFDFAAVFRFDRYLQIITQTARINRFLYYIHRIPLIGPKLPLNIFSGHNFKTVTANLLLIYGYIKKIMARILTLVAIFVWVYFVHFNGRRFTAVEFVQTSIISWAIVIGLGYAILSGTTFGGVRANNYRFASQFAQDYTLAIFDEYVLSTLVNGAIYTGLLLLLGMFAGNFILILNVILLYWAMYLLALASVFYISARRKERTAVGKKGIRQFNVKSLGVGVLGWLCLIGSGLVVQFMPDFQPIIRVLTSGYFTVIPLLLIGLALFLNQRMLSRDNQATMAKIKRYDDQLYESITTNSKNEYVRTGTDMTEELQLETTSVSETAKLSFGTPAVIDALLFKRYRRILRKKILFKLAWIGAITLAFVIYFTLSRLGIIHFGNGLTAGLNFYGLLPVFFFWLYLLSIGKDVMSLSYTNLDSVMLTYPFYRQPQVVIKSFFYRFYQSFKYNMVMTLAVFAAVVVAMGIAGLNIALFQIFLFLVTLIALTALFSFHYLFVYYILQPFTIDKELKSPLFSLVNWLLYFIAYMQLNIPDNWLSYQYPVLIIGVTVMYVGIGALLIYRFAPQTFKLKK
;
A
#
# COMPACT_ATOMS: atom_id res chain seq x y z
N MET A 1 -35.28 0.40 22.03
CA MET A 1 -34.88 -0.67 21.08
C MET A 1 -34.19 0.00 19.91
N PHE A 2 -32.98 -0.43 19.56
CA PHE A 2 -32.17 0.21 18.52
C PHE A 2 -32.63 -0.25 17.13
N ASP A 3 -32.85 0.68 16.19
CA ASP A 3 -33.32 0.35 14.83
C ASP A 3 -32.14 -0.10 13.95
N PHE A 4 -31.83 -1.40 13.99
CA PHE A 4 -30.83 -1.99 13.09
C PHE A 4 -31.17 -1.76 11.61
N ALA A 5 -32.46 -1.70 11.24
CA ALA A 5 -32.84 -1.45 9.86
C ALA A 5 -32.41 -0.05 9.40
N ALA A 6 -32.41 0.96 10.28
CA ALA A 6 -31.86 2.28 9.98
C ALA A 6 -30.35 2.25 9.70
N VAL A 7 -29.57 1.49 10.47
CA VAL A 7 -28.12 1.34 10.25
C VAL A 7 -27.82 0.61 8.94
N PHE A 8 -28.55 -0.47 8.63
CA PHE A 8 -28.40 -1.16 7.34
C PHE A 8 -28.76 -0.26 6.15
N ARG A 9 -29.82 0.55 6.27
CA ARG A 9 -30.15 1.56 5.25
C ARG A 9 -29.03 2.59 5.11
N PHE A 10 -28.49 3.08 6.22
CA PHE A 10 -27.38 4.03 6.22
C PHE A 10 -26.14 3.47 5.51
N ASP A 11 -25.67 2.27 5.86
CA ASP A 11 -24.53 1.63 5.18
C ASP A 11 -24.83 1.44 3.69
N ARG A 12 -26.01 0.91 3.33
CA ARG A 12 -26.38 0.71 1.93
C ARG A 12 -26.31 2.01 1.12
N TYR A 13 -26.86 3.12 1.61
CA TYR A 13 -26.80 4.40 0.91
C TYR A 13 -25.37 4.95 0.83
N LEU A 14 -24.63 4.88 1.95
CA LEU A 14 -23.22 5.26 2.01
C LEU A 14 -22.40 4.51 0.95
N GLN A 15 -22.58 3.19 0.87
CA GLN A 15 -21.92 2.32 -0.08
C GLN A 15 -22.25 2.70 -1.53
N ILE A 16 -23.54 2.83 -1.87
CA ILE A 16 -23.99 3.19 -3.23
C ILE A 16 -23.43 4.55 -3.65
N ILE A 17 -23.52 5.57 -2.79
CA ILE A 17 -23.04 6.92 -3.09
C ILE A 17 -21.51 6.92 -3.24
N THR A 18 -20.80 6.21 -2.36
CA THR A 18 -19.34 6.09 -2.44
C THR A 18 -18.89 5.43 -3.74
N GLN A 19 -19.51 4.31 -4.15
CA GLN A 19 -19.15 3.66 -5.41
C GLN A 19 -19.57 4.49 -6.63
N THR A 20 -20.74 5.12 -6.61
CA THR A 20 -21.19 6.00 -7.69
C THR A 20 -20.26 7.20 -7.86
N ALA A 21 -19.81 7.81 -6.76
CA ALA A 21 -18.83 8.90 -6.78
C ALA A 21 -17.44 8.43 -7.28
N ARG A 22 -17.06 7.16 -7.05
CA ARG A 22 -15.84 6.58 -7.63
C ARG A 22 -15.98 6.36 -9.13
N ILE A 23 -17.11 5.81 -9.59
CA ILE A 23 -17.43 5.62 -11.01
C ILE A 23 -17.42 6.96 -11.74
N ASN A 24 -18.11 7.97 -11.21
CA ASN A 24 -18.14 9.32 -11.80
C ASN A 24 -16.75 9.93 -11.90
N ARG A 25 -15.93 9.80 -10.84
CA ARG A 25 -14.52 10.25 -10.89
C ARG A 25 -13.74 9.50 -11.96
N PHE A 26 -13.87 8.18 -12.04
CA PHE A 26 -13.19 7.39 -13.07
C PHE A 26 -13.59 7.82 -14.49
N LEU A 27 -14.90 7.92 -14.76
CA LEU A 27 -15.43 8.39 -16.03
C LEU A 27 -14.97 9.81 -16.38
N TYR A 28 -14.93 10.72 -15.41
CA TYR A 28 -14.42 12.08 -15.58
C TYR A 28 -12.97 12.08 -16.06
N TYR A 29 -12.12 11.23 -15.49
CA TYR A 29 -10.72 11.15 -15.92
C TYR A 29 -10.57 10.48 -17.30
N ILE A 30 -11.41 9.50 -17.65
CA ILE A 30 -11.39 8.89 -19.00
C ILE A 30 -11.79 9.91 -20.07
N HIS A 31 -12.84 10.71 -19.83
CA HIS A 31 -13.26 11.75 -20.76
C HIS A 31 -12.19 12.80 -21.05
N ARG A 32 -11.17 12.92 -20.19
CA ARG A 32 -10.04 13.84 -20.39
C ARG A 32 -8.84 13.21 -21.09
N ILE A 33 -8.87 11.92 -21.42
CA ILE A 33 -7.82 11.31 -22.26
C ILE A 33 -8.00 11.86 -23.69
N PRO A 34 -6.99 12.53 -24.29
CA PRO A 34 -7.16 13.22 -25.57
C PRO A 34 -7.64 12.34 -26.74
N LEU A 35 -7.28 11.05 -26.75
CA LEU A 35 -7.64 10.12 -27.84
C LEU A 35 -8.96 9.38 -27.62
N ILE A 36 -9.33 9.16 -26.36
CA ILE A 36 -10.48 8.32 -25.98
C ILE A 36 -11.66 9.18 -25.58
N GLY A 37 -11.40 10.29 -24.88
CA GLY A 37 -12.40 11.18 -24.32
C GLY A 37 -13.42 11.72 -25.31
N PRO A 38 -13.01 12.25 -26.48
CA PRO A 38 -13.95 12.75 -27.49
C PRO A 38 -14.87 11.68 -28.09
N LYS A 39 -14.50 10.38 -27.98
CA LYS A 39 -15.29 9.26 -28.52
C LYS A 39 -16.35 8.76 -27.52
N LEU A 40 -16.32 9.22 -26.26
CA LEU A 40 -17.24 8.77 -25.23
C LEU A 40 -18.48 9.66 -25.20
N PRO A 41 -19.70 9.08 -25.29
CA PRO A 41 -20.92 9.86 -25.20
C PRO A 41 -21.11 10.44 -23.79
N LEU A 42 -21.43 11.72 -23.72
CA LEU A 42 -21.71 12.43 -22.45
C LEU A 42 -22.90 11.81 -21.68
N ASN A 43 -23.79 11.09 -22.37
CA ASN A 43 -24.92 10.36 -21.80
C ASN A 43 -24.50 9.24 -20.81
N ILE A 44 -23.22 8.82 -20.80
CA ILE A 44 -22.72 7.86 -19.80
C ILE A 44 -22.82 8.44 -18.38
N PHE A 45 -22.76 9.76 -18.22
CA PHE A 45 -22.96 10.41 -16.92
C PHE A 45 -24.44 10.42 -16.49
N SER A 46 -25.41 10.33 -17.40
CA SER A 46 -26.84 10.29 -17.05
C SER A 46 -27.40 8.87 -16.94
N GLY A 47 -26.69 7.86 -17.46
CA GLY A 47 -27.08 6.44 -17.41
C GLY A 47 -27.18 5.88 -15.99
N HIS A 48 -28.34 6.05 -15.35
CA HIS A 48 -28.61 5.56 -14.00
C HIS A 48 -28.43 4.05 -13.88
N ASN A 49 -28.97 3.28 -14.84
CA ASN A 49 -28.90 1.82 -14.85
C ASN A 49 -27.46 1.30 -14.88
N PHE A 50 -26.62 1.86 -15.75
CA PHE A 50 -25.20 1.49 -15.84
C PHE A 50 -24.45 1.74 -14.52
N LYS A 51 -24.69 2.89 -13.90
CA LYS A 51 -24.06 3.25 -12.62
C LYS A 51 -24.52 2.35 -11.49
N THR A 52 -25.80 2.05 -11.41
CA THR A 52 -26.36 1.17 -10.39
C THR A 52 -25.82 -0.25 -10.51
N VAL A 53 -25.78 -0.82 -11.72
CA VAL A 53 -25.20 -2.15 -11.96
C VAL A 53 -23.71 -2.16 -11.59
N THR A 54 -22.94 -1.19 -12.05
CA THR A 54 -21.49 -1.11 -11.77
C THR A 54 -21.22 -0.90 -10.28
N ALA A 55 -22.01 -0.06 -9.61
CA ALA A 55 -21.90 0.16 -8.17
C ALA A 55 -22.16 -1.15 -7.41
N ASN A 56 -23.22 -1.89 -7.75
CA ASN A 56 -23.52 -3.18 -7.14
C ASN A 56 -22.40 -4.21 -7.36
N LEU A 57 -21.83 -4.29 -8.57
CA LEU A 57 -20.67 -5.16 -8.84
C LEU A 57 -19.45 -4.77 -7.98
N LEU A 58 -19.16 -3.48 -7.83
CA LEU A 58 -18.09 -3.00 -6.96
C LEU A 58 -18.35 -3.29 -5.48
N LEU A 59 -19.61 -3.30 -5.04
CA LEU A 59 -19.99 -3.72 -3.70
C LEU A 59 -19.73 -5.20 -3.47
N ILE A 60 -20.17 -6.06 -4.41
CA ILE A 60 -19.89 -7.51 -4.37
C ILE A 60 -18.39 -7.76 -4.30
N TYR A 61 -17.61 -7.11 -5.18
CA TYR A 61 -16.15 -7.18 -5.15
C TYR A 61 -15.58 -6.72 -3.79
N GLY A 62 -16.16 -5.66 -3.19
CA GLY A 62 -15.81 -5.20 -1.86
C GLY A 62 -15.99 -6.27 -0.78
N TYR A 63 -17.10 -7.01 -0.81
CA TYR A 63 -17.32 -8.14 0.10
C TYR A 63 -16.39 -9.32 -0.17
N ILE A 64 -16.16 -9.68 -1.44
CA ILE A 64 -15.19 -10.71 -1.83
C ILE A 64 -13.80 -10.37 -1.28
N LYS A 65 -13.36 -9.11 -1.45
CA LYS A 65 -12.08 -8.64 -0.91
C LYS A 65 -12.03 -8.74 0.61
N LYS A 66 -13.13 -8.41 1.31
CA LYS A 66 -13.21 -8.59 2.76
C LYS A 66 -13.00 -10.05 3.12
N ILE A 67 -13.77 -10.97 2.54
CA ILE A 67 -13.67 -12.43 2.79
C ILE A 67 -12.25 -12.95 2.48
N MET A 68 -11.72 -12.63 1.29
CA MET A 68 -10.40 -13.05 0.84
C MET A 68 -9.29 -12.62 1.82
N ALA A 69 -9.36 -11.38 2.34
CA ALA A 69 -8.41 -10.94 3.34
C ALA A 69 -8.44 -11.77 4.63
N ARG A 70 -9.61 -12.28 5.07
CA ARG A 70 -9.73 -13.12 6.28
C ARG A 70 -9.22 -14.55 6.00
N ILE A 71 -9.48 -15.06 4.80
CA ILE A 71 -8.89 -16.32 4.33
C ILE A 71 -7.36 -16.21 4.33
N LEU A 72 -6.80 -15.16 3.74
CA LEU A 72 -5.36 -14.93 3.73
C LEU A 72 -4.77 -14.81 5.13
N THR A 73 -5.45 -14.14 6.07
CA THR A 73 -5.02 -14.09 7.47
C THR A 73 -4.98 -15.48 8.11
N LEU A 74 -5.99 -16.32 7.88
CA LEU A 74 -6.01 -17.71 8.36
C LEU A 74 -4.86 -18.51 7.73
N VAL A 75 -4.70 -18.46 6.42
CA VAL A 75 -3.62 -19.14 5.70
C VAL A 75 -2.25 -18.70 6.23
N ALA A 76 -2.04 -17.41 6.48
CA ALA A 76 -0.79 -16.90 7.04
C ALA A 76 -0.47 -17.50 8.41
N ILE A 77 -1.48 -17.71 9.27
CA ILE A 77 -1.31 -18.35 10.57
C ILE A 77 -0.99 -19.84 10.42
N PHE A 78 -1.63 -20.53 9.48
CA PHE A 78 -1.31 -21.93 9.19
C PHE A 78 0.12 -22.08 8.65
N VAL A 79 0.54 -21.18 7.77
CA VAL A 79 1.92 -21.12 7.26
C VAL A 79 2.90 -20.81 8.39
N TRP A 80 2.58 -19.88 9.29
CA TRP A 80 3.38 -19.59 10.48
C TRP A 80 3.57 -20.83 11.37
N VAL A 81 2.48 -21.54 11.69
CA VAL A 81 2.52 -22.77 12.48
C VAL A 81 3.37 -23.83 11.77
N TYR A 82 3.23 -23.98 10.45
CA TYR A 82 4.03 -24.88 9.65
C TYR A 82 5.54 -24.55 9.72
N PHE A 83 5.92 -23.28 9.58
CA PHE A 83 7.32 -22.84 9.68
C PHE A 83 7.91 -23.07 11.07
N VAL A 84 7.18 -22.74 12.15
CA VAL A 84 7.63 -22.99 13.53
C VAL A 84 7.76 -24.50 13.79
N HIS A 85 6.89 -25.30 13.19
CA HIS A 85 6.88 -26.76 13.32
C HIS A 85 8.04 -27.47 12.60
N PHE A 86 8.53 -26.93 11.47
CA PHE A 86 9.62 -27.53 10.68
C PHE A 86 10.92 -27.72 11.50
N ASN A 87 11.04 -27.11 12.67
CA ASN A 87 12.12 -27.32 13.64
C ASN A 87 12.04 -28.66 14.44
N GLY A 88 11.55 -29.75 13.84
CA GLY A 88 11.91 -31.11 14.29
C GLY A 88 10.82 -32.01 14.92
N ARG A 89 9.52 -31.78 14.71
CA ARG A 89 8.45 -32.73 15.11
C ARG A 89 7.58 -33.14 13.92
N ARG A 90 6.85 -34.26 14.02
CA ARG A 90 5.82 -34.68 13.03
C ARG A 90 4.45 -34.55 13.68
N PHE A 91 3.59 -33.66 13.16
CA PHE A 91 2.17 -33.60 13.53
C PHE A 91 1.32 -34.51 12.65
N THR A 92 0.24 -35.03 13.24
CA THR A 92 -0.91 -35.49 12.46
C THR A 92 -1.63 -34.29 11.85
N ALA A 93 -2.37 -34.51 10.74
CA ALA A 93 -3.16 -33.44 10.11
C ALA A 93 -4.14 -32.79 11.09
N VAL A 94 -4.70 -33.57 12.03
CA VAL A 94 -5.63 -33.11 13.05
C VAL A 94 -4.95 -32.17 14.06
N GLU A 95 -3.78 -32.55 14.58
CA GLU A 95 -3.01 -31.71 15.52
C GLU A 95 -2.56 -30.41 14.87
N PHE A 96 -2.15 -30.45 13.60
CA PHE A 96 -1.79 -29.26 12.85
C PHE A 96 -2.96 -28.27 12.72
N VAL A 97 -4.16 -28.76 12.42
CA VAL A 97 -5.35 -27.90 12.33
C VAL A 97 -5.74 -27.35 13.71
N GLN A 98 -5.72 -28.17 14.76
CA GLN A 98 -6.06 -27.74 16.12
C GLN A 98 -5.09 -26.68 16.65
N THR A 99 -3.78 -26.89 16.50
CA THR A 99 -2.74 -25.92 16.87
C THR A 99 -2.85 -24.63 16.06
N SER A 100 -3.22 -24.73 14.79
CA SER A 100 -3.43 -23.55 13.94
C SER A 100 -4.64 -22.74 14.36
N ILE A 101 -5.75 -23.39 14.74
CA ILE A 101 -6.95 -22.71 15.25
C ILE A 101 -6.67 -22.04 16.60
N ILE A 102 -5.94 -22.70 17.50
CA ILE A 102 -5.54 -22.10 18.80
C ILE A 102 -4.60 -20.91 18.58
N SER A 103 -3.62 -21.06 17.69
CA SER A 103 -2.72 -19.97 17.31
C SER A 103 -3.48 -18.79 16.72
N TRP A 104 -4.51 -19.06 15.90
CA TRP A 104 -5.41 -18.02 15.40
C TRP A 104 -6.19 -17.35 16.52
N ALA A 105 -6.70 -18.09 17.51
CA ALA A 105 -7.40 -17.51 18.65
C ALA A 105 -6.49 -16.59 19.48
N ILE A 106 -5.19 -16.91 19.59
CA ILE A 106 -4.21 -16.06 20.27
C ILE A 106 -3.87 -14.81 19.44
N VAL A 107 -3.56 -14.98 18.16
CA VAL A 107 -3.11 -13.88 17.31
C VAL A 107 -4.25 -12.93 16.95
N ILE A 108 -5.41 -13.47 16.58
CA ILE A 108 -6.58 -12.70 16.13
C ILE A 108 -7.58 -12.50 17.27
N GLY A 109 -7.90 -13.51 18.08
CA GLY A 109 -8.82 -13.33 19.21
C GLY A 109 -8.25 -12.38 20.27
N LEU A 110 -7.09 -12.72 20.86
CA LEU A 110 -6.42 -11.88 21.86
C LEU A 110 -5.77 -10.65 21.25
N GLY A 111 -4.96 -10.83 20.22
CA GLY A 111 -4.26 -9.72 19.56
C GLY A 111 -5.23 -8.67 19.03
N TYR A 112 -6.17 -9.02 18.13
CA TYR A 112 -7.06 -8.01 17.56
C TYR A 112 -7.95 -7.32 18.60
N ALA A 113 -8.46 -8.03 19.61
CA ALA A 113 -9.30 -7.42 20.67
C ALA A 113 -8.53 -6.36 21.48
N ILE A 114 -7.28 -6.66 21.87
CA ILE A 114 -6.43 -5.71 22.59
C ILE A 114 -6.04 -4.53 21.69
N LEU A 115 -5.73 -4.81 20.42
CA LEU A 115 -5.30 -3.79 19.45
C LEU A 115 -6.45 -2.85 19.07
N SER A 116 -7.64 -3.39 18.81
CA SER A 116 -8.84 -2.60 18.48
C SER A 116 -9.38 -1.82 19.67
N GLY A 117 -9.33 -2.38 20.89
CA GLY A 117 -9.70 -1.70 22.14
C GLY A 117 -8.84 -0.49 22.47
N THR A 118 -7.54 -0.54 22.13
CA THR A 118 -6.56 0.50 22.48
C THR A 118 -6.47 1.63 21.45
N THR A 119 -6.91 1.39 20.21
CA THR A 119 -6.90 2.39 19.14
C THR A 119 -8.32 2.75 18.70
N PHE A 120 -8.91 3.76 19.36
CA PHE A 120 -10.03 4.51 18.78
C PHE A 120 -9.49 5.30 17.57
N GLY A 121 -9.37 4.64 16.42
CA GLY A 121 -9.34 5.32 15.13
C GLY A 121 -10.76 5.81 14.90
N GLY A 122 -10.96 7.12 14.82
CA GLY A 122 -12.28 7.73 14.67
C GLY A 122 -13.14 7.12 13.56
N VAL A 123 -14.43 7.46 13.54
CA VAL A 123 -15.36 7.01 12.49
C VAL A 123 -14.75 7.32 11.13
N ARG A 124 -14.73 6.38 10.16
CA ARG A 124 -14.07 6.58 8.86
C ARG A 124 -14.51 7.84 8.12
N ALA A 125 -13.60 8.40 7.32
CA ALA A 125 -13.79 9.68 6.65
C ALA A 125 -15.02 9.71 5.74
N ASN A 126 -15.31 8.58 5.09
CA ASN A 126 -16.49 8.46 4.24
C ASN A 126 -17.78 8.48 5.06
N ASN A 127 -17.82 7.74 6.17
CA ASN A 127 -18.99 7.67 7.06
C ASN A 127 -19.24 9.04 7.72
N TYR A 128 -18.17 9.69 8.18
CA TYR A 128 -18.21 11.05 8.73
C TYR A 128 -18.72 12.07 7.69
N ARG A 129 -18.13 12.08 6.48
CA ARG A 129 -18.55 12.97 5.39
C ARG A 129 -19.98 12.72 4.97
N PHE A 130 -20.41 11.47 4.90
CA PHE A 130 -21.78 11.13 4.55
C PHE A 130 -22.76 11.60 5.63
N ALA A 131 -22.46 11.35 6.91
CA ALA A 131 -23.31 11.81 8.00
C ALA A 131 -23.42 13.35 8.04
N SER A 132 -22.29 14.05 7.88
CA SER A 132 -22.24 15.52 7.86
C SER A 132 -22.90 16.13 6.62
N GLN A 133 -22.61 15.63 5.42
CA GLN A 133 -23.13 16.19 4.16
C GLN A 133 -24.62 15.96 3.95
N PHE A 134 -25.15 14.82 4.41
CA PHE A 134 -26.56 14.45 4.27
C PHE A 134 -27.38 14.70 5.55
N ALA A 135 -26.81 15.44 6.51
CA ALA A 135 -27.42 15.77 7.80
C ALA A 135 -28.04 14.54 8.50
N GLN A 136 -27.40 13.38 8.38
CA GLN A 136 -27.86 12.16 9.04
C GLN A 136 -27.44 12.17 10.50
N ASP A 137 -28.14 11.41 11.32
CA ASP A 137 -27.74 11.23 12.71
C ASP A 137 -26.34 10.59 12.77
N TYR A 138 -25.42 11.27 13.45
CA TYR A 138 -24.03 10.82 13.62
C TYR A 138 -23.94 9.49 14.37
N THR A 139 -24.95 9.19 15.19
CA THR A 139 -25.05 7.89 15.85
C THR A 139 -25.00 6.75 14.83
N LEU A 140 -25.73 6.86 13.70
CA LEU A 140 -25.76 5.83 12.66
C LEU A 140 -24.38 5.56 12.07
N ALA A 141 -23.54 6.60 11.93
CA ALA A 141 -22.17 6.45 11.42
C ALA A 141 -21.25 5.70 12.40
N ILE A 142 -21.42 5.94 13.71
CA ILE A 142 -20.71 5.22 14.78
C ILE A 142 -21.15 3.76 14.83
N PHE A 143 -22.47 3.51 14.77
CA PHE A 143 -23.00 2.16 14.77
C PHE A 143 -22.58 1.38 13.52
N ASP A 144 -22.57 2.01 12.35
CA ASP A 144 -22.04 1.38 11.14
C ASP A 144 -20.56 1.00 11.29
N GLU A 145 -19.71 1.95 11.70
CA GLU A 145 -18.26 1.71 11.78
C GLU A 145 -17.88 0.71 12.87
N TYR A 146 -18.50 0.76 14.05
CA TYR A 146 -18.07 -0.05 15.19
C TYR A 146 -18.95 -1.27 15.45
N VAL A 147 -20.26 -1.23 15.18
CA VAL A 147 -21.16 -2.35 15.46
C VAL A 147 -21.38 -3.20 14.20
N LEU A 148 -21.84 -2.59 13.10
CA LEU A 148 -22.13 -3.35 11.87
C LEU A 148 -20.86 -3.97 11.29
N SER A 149 -19.76 -3.22 11.22
CA SER A 149 -18.49 -3.75 10.73
C SER A 149 -17.97 -4.93 11.58
N THR A 150 -18.18 -4.87 12.89
CA THR A 150 -17.85 -5.92 13.85
C THR A 150 -18.67 -7.16 13.61
N LEU A 151 -19.99 -7.02 13.46
CA LEU A 151 -20.89 -8.14 13.18
C LEU A 151 -20.54 -8.83 11.87
N VAL A 152 -20.29 -8.06 10.80
CA VAL A 152 -19.89 -8.60 9.49
C VAL A 152 -18.56 -9.34 9.58
N ASN A 153 -17.55 -8.77 10.25
CA ASN A 153 -16.25 -9.43 10.42
C ASN A 153 -16.37 -10.72 11.24
N GLY A 154 -17.13 -10.69 12.32
CA GLY A 154 -17.33 -11.86 13.17
C GLY A 154 -18.11 -12.97 12.48
N ALA A 155 -19.11 -12.63 11.68
CA ALA A 155 -19.86 -13.60 10.87
C ALA A 155 -18.95 -14.31 9.84
N ILE A 156 -18.07 -13.57 9.17
CA ILE A 156 -17.11 -14.15 8.21
C ILE A 156 -16.16 -15.14 8.89
N TYR A 157 -15.54 -14.76 10.02
CA TYR A 157 -14.65 -15.66 10.75
C TYR A 157 -15.39 -16.86 11.34
N THR A 158 -16.60 -16.67 11.84
CA THR A 158 -17.46 -17.77 12.32
C THR A 158 -17.69 -18.79 11.20
N GLY A 159 -18.10 -18.33 10.01
CA GLY A 159 -18.30 -19.21 8.85
C GLY A 159 -17.03 -19.95 8.44
N LEU A 160 -15.89 -19.25 8.38
CA LEU A 160 -14.60 -19.86 8.01
C LEU A 160 -14.12 -20.89 9.04
N LEU A 161 -14.26 -20.61 10.33
CA LEU A 161 -13.88 -21.53 11.40
C LEU A 161 -14.79 -22.76 11.46
N LEU A 162 -16.09 -22.61 11.22
CA LEU A 162 -17.01 -23.74 11.12
C LEU A 162 -16.62 -24.69 9.97
N LEU A 163 -16.26 -24.13 8.81
CA LEU A 163 -15.77 -24.92 7.68
C LEU A 163 -14.48 -25.68 8.01
N LEU A 164 -13.51 -25.01 8.64
CA LEU A 164 -12.27 -25.65 9.10
C LEU A 164 -12.53 -26.69 10.19
N GLY A 165 -13.59 -26.48 10.96
CA GLY A 165 -13.96 -27.34 12.06
C GLY A 165 -14.41 -28.74 11.66
N MET A 166 -14.93 -28.88 10.44
CA MET A 166 -15.25 -30.19 9.85
C MET A 166 -13.98 -31.05 9.67
N PHE A 167 -12.80 -30.43 9.54
CA PHE A 167 -11.51 -31.12 9.35
C PHE A 167 -10.72 -31.33 10.66
N ALA A 168 -11.03 -30.58 11.73
CA ALA A 168 -10.27 -30.61 12.97
C ALA A 168 -10.62 -31.79 13.91
N GLY A 169 -11.63 -32.59 13.58
CA GLY A 169 -12.07 -33.76 14.34
C GLY A 169 -12.66 -33.48 15.73
N ASN A 170 -12.74 -32.22 16.17
CA ASN A 170 -13.23 -31.83 17.49
C ASN A 170 -14.11 -30.58 17.45
N PHE A 171 -15.40 -30.76 17.19
CA PHE A 171 -16.39 -29.69 17.03
C PHE A 171 -16.46 -28.73 18.24
N ILE A 172 -16.29 -29.27 19.46
CA ILE A 172 -16.40 -28.50 20.71
C ILE A 172 -15.26 -27.47 20.81
N LEU A 173 -14.04 -27.83 20.37
CA LEU A 173 -12.92 -26.89 20.30
C LEU A 173 -13.24 -25.69 19.42
N ILE A 174 -13.78 -25.92 18.21
CA ILE A 174 -14.12 -24.84 17.28
C ILE A 174 -15.20 -23.95 17.86
N LEU A 175 -16.25 -24.55 18.45
CA LEU A 175 -17.32 -23.81 19.09
C LEU A 175 -16.77 -22.91 20.21
N ASN A 176 -15.93 -23.45 21.09
CA ASN A 176 -15.30 -22.70 22.16
C ASN A 176 -14.40 -21.56 21.65
N VAL A 177 -13.65 -21.80 20.58
CA VAL A 177 -12.81 -20.77 19.93
C VAL A 177 -13.66 -19.68 19.29
N ILE A 178 -14.76 -20.02 18.63
CA ILE A 178 -15.71 -19.05 18.07
C ILE A 178 -16.34 -18.20 19.18
N LEU A 179 -16.81 -18.84 20.26
CA LEU A 179 -17.42 -18.14 21.38
C LEU A 179 -16.42 -17.23 22.10
N LEU A 180 -15.18 -17.70 22.30
CA LEU A 180 -14.09 -16.89 22.83
C LEU A 180 -13.82 -15.68 21.94
N TYR A 181 -13.72 -15.89 20.62
CA TYR A 181 -13.53 -14.82 19.67
C TYR A 181 -14.63 -13.75 19.79
N TRP A 182 -15.91 -14.15 19.83
CA TRP A 182 -17.02 -13.22 20.03
C TRP A 182 -16.98 -12.51 21.38
N ALA A 183 -16.70 -13.23 22.47
CA ALA A 183 -16.55 -12.65 23.81
C ALA A 183 -15.48 -11.55 23.81
N MET A 184 -14.30 -11.87 23.31
CA MET A 184 -13.16 -10.96 23.23
C MET A 184 -13.44 -9.74 22.36
N TYR A 185 -14.07 -9.94 21.22
CA TYR A 185 -14.34 -8.89 20.26
C TYR A 185 -15.44 -7.93 20.77
N LEU A 186 -16.47 -8.43 21.44
CA LEU A 186 -17.50 -7.59 22.08
C LEU A 186 -16.97 -6.84 23.30
N LEU A 187 -16.08 -7.45 24.10
CA LEU A 187 -15.39 -6.77 25.18
C LEU A 187 -14.48 -5.66 24.67
N ALA A 188 -13.77 -5.91 23.56
CA ALA A 188 -12.98 -4.87 22.89
C ALA A 188 -13.87 -3.70 22.48
N LEU A 189 -15.02 -3.94 21.86
CA LEU A 189 -16.01 -2.91 21.52
C LEU A 189 -16.47 -2.11 22.76
N ALA A 190 -16.76 -2.78 23.87
CA ALA A 190 -17.13 -2.11 25.12
C ALA A 190 -15.99 -1.23 25.66
N SER A 191 -14.75 -1.70 25.56
CA SER A 191 -13.56 -0.96 25.98
C SER A 191 -13.32 0.29 25.13
N VAL A 192 -13.56 0.20 23.82
CA VAL A 192 -13.51 1.33 22.87
C VAL A 192 -14.45 2.43 23.35
N PHE A 193 -15.73 2.10 23.58
CA PHE A 193 -16.72 3.06 24.06
C PHE A 193 -16.37 3.65 25.44
N TYR A 194 -15.92 2.81 26.37
CA TYR A 194 -15.51 3.24 27.71
C TYR A 194 -14.34 4.24 27.68
N ILE A 195 -13.29 3.93 26.90
CA ILE A 195 -12.12 4.81 26.76
C ILE A 195 -12.53 6.13 26.10
N SER A 196 -13.37 6.08 25.06
CA SER A 196 -13.86 7.31 24.41
C SER A 196 -14.70 8.19 25.33
N ALA A 197 -15.52 7.60 26.23
CA ALA A 197 -16.31 8.36 27.19
C ALA A 197 -15.46 9.11 28.24
N ARG A 198 -14.30 8.53 28.62
CA ARG A 198 -13.40 9.04 29.68
C ARG A 198 -12.20 9.82 29.16
N ARG A 199 -12.03 9.96 27.85
CA ARG A 199 -10.91 10.72 27.29
C ARG A 199 -11.05 12.19 27.70
N LYS A 200 -10.06 12.72 28.44
CA LYS A 200 -10.02 14.15 28.80
C LYS A 200 -9.84 14.99 27.53
N GLU A 201 -10.60 16.07 27.41
CA GLU A 201 -10.61 17.03 26.28
C GLU A 201 -9.22 17.59 25.92
N ARG A 202 -8.24 17.52 26.82
CA ARG A 202 -6.91 18.13 26.66
C ARG A 202 -5.93 17.40 25.74
N THR A 203 -6.22 16.21 25.22
CA THR A 203 -5.37 15.63 24.15
C THR A 203 -5.74 16.22 22.80
N ALA A 204 -5.55 17.53 22.68
CA ALA A 204 -5.62 18.25 21.42
C ALA A 204 -4.73 17.54 20.39
N VAL A 205 -5.27 17.37 19.17
CA VAL A 205 -4.58 16.81 18.01
C VAL A 205 -3.54 17.82 17.48
N GLY A 206 -2.60 18.22 18.35
CA GLY A 206 -1.37 18.89 17.97
C GLY A 206 -0.24 17.87 17.75
N LYS A 207 0.97 18.34 17.40
CA LYS A 207 2.17 17.50 17.20
C LYS A 207 2.44 16.50 18.35
N LYS A 208 2.05 16.86 19.60
CA LYS A 208 2.12 15.96 20.77
C LYS A 208 1.09 14.81 20.74
N GLY A 209 -0.11 15.03 20.20
CA GLY A 209 -1.15 14.01 20.03
C GLY A 209 -0.79 12.97 18.95
N ILE A 210 -0.19 13.40 17.84
CA ILE A 210 0.32 12.51 16.79
C ILE A 210 1.50 11.67 17.30
N ARG A 211 2.40 12.26 18.09
CA ARG A 211 3.49 11.52 18.75
C ARG A 211 2.97 10.48 19.75
N GLN A 212 1.92 10.81 20.51
CA GLN A 212 1.25 9.84 21.39
C GLN A 212 0.51 8.74 20.62
N PHE A 213 -0.09 9.07 19.47
CA PHE A 213 -0.69 8.07 18.58
C PHE A 213 0.36 7.11 18.00
N ASN A 214 1.52 7.63 17.57
CA ASN A 214 2.64 6.81 17.09
C ASN A 214 3.21 5.90 18.19
N VAL A 215 3.39 6.39 19.42
CA VAL A 215 3.86 5.57 20.55
C VAL A 215 2.84 4.49 20.92
N LYS A 216 1.54 4.80 20.86
CA LYS A 216 0.48 3.80 21.04
C LYS A 216 0.46 2.79 19.89
N SER A 217 0.68 3.21 18.64
CA SER A 217 0.77 2.31 17.49
C SER A 217 2.01 1.40 17.53
N LEU A 218 3.11 1.87 18.11
CA LEU A 218 4.31 1.06 18.40
C LEU A 218 4.01 0.03 19.49
N GLY A 219 3.36 0.40 20.58
CA GLY A 219 2.93 -0.54 21.63
C GLY A 219 1.94 -1.60 21.12
N VAL A 220 1.05 -1.20 20.21
CA VAL A 220 0.13 -2.09 19.45
C VAL A 220 0.93 -3.05 18.56
N GLY A 221 1.93 -2.56 17.82
CA GLY A 221 2.85 -3.42 17.06
C GLY A 221 3.57 -4.45 17.95
N VAL A 222 4.11 -4.01 19.09
CA VAL A 222 4.80 -4.88 20.05
C VAL A 222 3.85 -5.94 20.64
N LEU A 223 2.63 -5.57 21.01
CA LEU A 223 1.62 -6.52 21.50
C LEU A 223 1.22 -7.54 20.42
N GLY A 224 1.09 -7.12 19.17
CA GLY A 224 0.87 -8.03 18.04
C GLY A 224 2.03 -9.02 17.87
N TRP A 225 3.27 -8.56 17.98
CA TRP A 225 4.45 -9.42 17.97
C TRP A 225 4.50 -10.37 19.17
N LEU A 226 4.12 -9.92 20.36
CA LEU A 226 4.02 -10.78 21.55
C LEU A 226 2.96 -11.88 21.38
N CYS A 227 1.80 -11.58 20.78
CA CYS A 227 0.80 -12.60 20.47
C CYS A 227 1.32 -13.62 19.42
N LEU A 228 2.08 -13.17 18.41
CA LEU A 228 2.71 -14.04 17.43
C LEU A 228 3.79 -14.93 18.07
N ILE A 229 4.69 -14.37 18.89
CA ILE A 229 5.71 -15.11 19.63
C ILE A 229 5.04 -16.10 20.60
N GLY A 230 4.03 -15.66 21.34
CA GLY A 230 3.23 -16.50 22.22
C GLY A 230 2.58 -17.68 21.50
N SER A 231 2.04 -17.45 20.29
CA SER A 231 1.52 -18.55 19.47
C SER A 231 2.61 -19.54 19.03
N GLY A 232 3.81 -19.05 18.70
CA GLY A 232 4.96 -19.91 18.37
C GLY A 232 5.43 -20.76 19.55
N LEU A 233 5.42 -20.21 20.77
CA LEU A 233 5.72 -20.95 21.99
C LEU A 233 4.69 -22.06 22.24
N VAL A 234 3.39 -21.79 22.03
CA VAL A 234 2.34 -22.81 22.14
C VAL A 234 2.55 -23.95 21.14
N VAL A 235 2.98 -23.64 19.92
CA VAL A 235 3.31 -24.66 18.90
C VAL A 235 4.53 -25.49 19.30
N GLN A 236 5.58 -24.87 19.85
CA GLN A 236 6.82 -25.55 20.23
C GLN A 236 6.67 -26.43 21.50
N PHE A 237 5.89 -25.97 22.48
CA PHE A 237 5.68 -26.65 23.75
C PHE A 237 4.35 -27.42 23.84
N MET A 238 3.68 -27.68 22.71
CA MET A 238 2.35 -28.31 22.67
C MET A 238 2.13 -29.52 23.61
N PRO A 239 3.09 -30.46 23.81
CA PRO A 239 2.92 -31.57 24.76
C PRO A 239 2.65 -31.11 26.20
N ASP A 240 3.30 -30.02 26.63
CA ASP A 240 3.12 -29.43 27.97
C ASP A 240 1.80 -28.61 28.04
N PHE A 241 1.26 -28.20 26.89
CA PHE A 241 -0.03 -27.50 26.77
C PHE A 241 -1.23 -28.43 26.57
N GLN A 242 -1.05 -29.76 26.54
CA GLN A 242 -2.14 -30.74 26.46
C GLN A 242 -3.26 -30.53 27.51
N PRO A 243 -2.98 -30.14 28.77
CA PRO A 243 -4.04 -29.81 29.73
C PRO A 243 -4.92 -28.64 29.30
N ILE A 244 -4.33 -27.60 28.69
CA ILE A 244 -5.04 -26.41 28.20
C ILE A 244 -5.90 -26.79 26.99
N ILE A 245 -5.38 -27.61 26.08
CA ILE A 245 -6.15 -28.13 24.95
C ILE A 245 -7.34 -28.95 25.47
N ARG A 246 -7.14 -29.83 26.46
CA ARG A 246 -8.23 -30.61 27.08
C ARG A 246 -9.31 -29.72 27.68
N VAL A 247 -8.94 -28.65 28.38
CA VAL A 247 -9.90 -27.66 28.90
C VAL A 247 -10.65 -26.97 27.76
N LEU A 248 -9.96 -26.50 26.72
CA LEU A 248 -10.58 -25.87 25.55
C LEU A 248 -11.49 -26.83 24.76
N THR A 249 -11.24 -28.14 24.80
CA THR A 249 -12.10 -29.17 24.20
C THR A 249 -13.24 -29.62 25.11
N SER A 250 -13.26 -29.19 26.38
CA SER A 250 -14.27 -29.63 27.33
C SER A 250 -15.59 -28.87 27.14
N GLY A 251 -16.71 -29.57 27.31
CA GLY A 251 -18.04 -28.95 27.28
C GLY A 251 -18.24 -27.94 28.41
N TYR A 252 -17.65 -28.16 29.58
CA TYR A 252 -17.76 -27.25 30.74
C TYR A 252 -17.15 -25.87 30.46
N PHE A 253 -16.08 -25.81 29.66
CA PHE A 253 -15.45 -24.55 29.30
C PHE A 253 -16.37 -23.64 28.47
N THR A 254 -17.38 -24.17 27.76
CA THR A 254 -18.33 -23.38 26.95
C THR A 254 -19.08 -22.31 27.76
N VAL A 255 -19.27 -22.54 29.06
CA VAL A 255 -19.97 -21.61 29.95
C VAL A 255 -19.21 -20.30 30.12
N ILE A 256 -17.87 -20.35 30.17
CA ILE A 256 -17.03 -19.17 30.41
C ILE A 256 -17.16 -18.15 29.27
N PRO A 257 -16.96 -18.50 27.98
CA PRO A 257 -17.20 -17.60 26.87
C PRO A 257 -18.61 -17.04 26.82
N LEU A 258 -19.64 -17.84 27.15
CA LEU A 258 -21.03 -17.38 27.17
C LEU A 258 -21.27 -16.31 28.25
N LEU A 259 -20.73 -16.50 29.45
CA LEU A 259 -20.79 -15.50 30.51
C LEU A 259 -20.07 -14.20 30.11
N LEU A 260 -18.91 -14.32 29.45
CA LEU A 260 -18.16 -13.15 28.95
C LEU A 260 -18.93 -12.42 27.84
N ILE A 261 -19.61 -13.13 26.94
CA ILE A 261 -20.50 -12.52 25.94
C ILE A 261 -21.65 -11.79 26.63
N GLY A 262 -22.30 -12.40 27.62
CA GLY A 262 -23.37 -11.77 28.39
C GLY A 262 -22.91 -10.47 29.07
N LEU A 263 -21.75 -10.50 29.73
CA LEU A 263 -21.11 -9.32 30.32
C LEU A 263 -20.81 -8.26 29.26
N ALA A 264 -20.23 -8.66 28.13
CA ALA A 264 -19.88 -7.74 27.05
C ALA A 264 -21.12 -7.05 26.46
N LEU A 265 -22.21 -7.80 26.23
CA LEU A 265 -23.47 -7.26 25.75
C LEU A 265 -24.07 -6.27 26.75
N PHE A 266 -24.06 -6.61 28.04
CA PHE A 266 -24.51 -5.71 29.11
C PHE A 266 -23.70 -4.39 29.15
N LEU A 267 -22.37 -4.48 29.09
CA LEU A 267 -21.49 -3.31 29.07
C LEU A 267 -21.72 -2.44 27.82
N ASN A 268 -21.83 -3.07 26.65
CA ASN A 268 -22.11 -2.38 25.39
C ASN A 268 -23.49 -1.70 25.44
N GLN A 269 -24.53 -2.38 25.91
CA GLN A 269 -25.88 -1.80 26.04
C GLN A 269 -25.89 -0.57 26.95
N ARG A 270 -25.15 -0.60 28.08
CA ARG A 270 -25.03 0.53 28.99
C ARG A 270 -24.32 1.73 28.35
N MET A 271 -23.33 1.47 27.49
CA MET A 271 -22.57 2.52 26.81
C MET A 271 -23.30 3.10 25.59
N LEU A 272 -24.02 2.25 24.86
CA LEU A 272 -24.72 2.55 23.60
C LEU A 272 -26.19 2.95 23.79
N SER A 273 -26.69 2.98 25.02
CA SER A 273 -28.06 3.43 25.29
C SER A 273 -28.26 4.87 24.79
N ARG A 274 -29.42 5.12 24.20
CA ARG A 274 -29.79 6.39 23.55
C ARG A 274 -29.71 7.59 24.49
N ASP A 275 -29.81 7.35 25.80
CA ASP A 275 -29.70 8.35 26.86
C ASP A 275 -28.25 8.81 27.12
N ASN A 276 -27.26 8.08 26.60
CA ASN A 276 -25.84 8.43 26.76
C ASN A 276 -25.36 9.41 25.67
N GLN A 277 -26.18 10.42 25.35
CA GLN A 277 -25.90 11.45 24.34
C GLN A 277 -24.57 12.16 24.59
N ALA A 278 -24.17 12.30 25.86
CA ALA A 278 -22.89 12.88 26.25
C ALA A 278 -21.68 12.10 25.71
N THR A 279 -21.76 10.77 25.68
CA THR A 279 -20.68 9.91 25.13
C THR A 279 -20.62 10.06 23.61
N MET A 280 -21.78 10.06 22.94
CA MET A 280 -21.87 10.23 21.50
C MET A 280 -21.37 11.60 21.03
N ALA A 281 -21.71 12.67 21.76
CA ALA A 281 -21.26 14.03 21.48
C ALA A 281 -19.74 14.18 21.65
N LYS A 282 -19.14 13.53 22.65
CA LYS A 282 -17.68 13.51 22.83
C LYS A 282 -16.96 12.80 21.68
N ILE A 283 -17.49 11.66 21.23
CA ILE A 283 -16.95 10.94 20.07
C ILE A 283 -17.02 11.83 18.82
N LYS A 284 -18.18 12.45 18.56
CA LYS A 284 -18.36 13.35 17.42
C LYS A 284 -17.35 14.52 17.45
N ARG A 285 -17.21 15.21 18.58
CA ARG A 285 -16.24 16.31 18.72
C ARG A 285 -14.80 15.87 18.49
N TYR A 286 -14.44 14.68 18.97
CA TYR A 286 -13.11 14.11 18.70
C TYR A 286 -12.91 13.84 17.21
N ASP A 287 -13.92 13.26 16.56
CA ASP A 287 -13.87 12.99 15.13
C ASP A 287 -13.84 14.29 14.33
N ASP A 288 -14.60 15.32 14.71
CA ASP A 288 -14.55 16.66 14.10
C ASP A 288 -13.12 17.24 14.13
N GLN A 289 -12.48 17.23 15.31
CA GLN A 289 -11.09 17.68 15.46
C GLN A 289 -10.10 16.82 14.67
N LEU A 290 -10.30 15.50 14.68
CA LEU A 290 -9.48 14.57 13.91
C LEU A 290 -9.61 14.88 12.42
N TYR A 291 -10.81 15.09 11.92
CA TYR A 291 -11.06 15.41 10.52
C TYR A 291 -10.54 16.78 10.11
N GLU A 292 -10.64 17.78 10.97
CA GLU A 292 -10.02 19.10 10.76
C GLU A 292 -8.48 19.02 10.71
N SER A 293 -7.88 18.21 11.59
CA SER A 293 -6.44 17.97 11.57
C SER A 293 -5.99 17.16 10.34
N ILE A 294 -6.83 16.24 9.85
CA ILE A 294 -6.57 15.47 8.64
C ILE A 294 -6.74 16.37 7.43
N THR A 295 -7.78 17.20 7.33
CA THR A 295 -7.95 18.10 6.18
C THR A 295 -6.82 19.12 6.08
N THR A 296 -6.31 19.61 7.21
CA THR A 296 -5.15 20.52 7.23
C THR A 296 -3.81 19.82 6.93
N ASN A 297 -3.63 18.55 7.29
CA ASN A 297 -2.36 17.82 7.12
C ASN A 297 -2.33 16.74 6.01
N SER A 298 -3.44 16.46 5.33
CA SER A 298 -3.58 15.37 4.34
C SER A 298 -2.95 15.66 2.99
N LYS A 299 -1.68 16.06 2.99
CA LYS A 299 -0.87 16.04 1.78
C LYS A 299 -0.69 14.59 1.36
N ASN A 300 -1.16 14.25 0.16
CA ASN A 300 -0.98 12.92 -0.44
C ASN A 300 0.51 12.52 -0.46
N GLU A 301 0.85 11.23 -0.42
CA GLU A 301 2.25 10.75 -0.37
C GLU A 301 3.16 11.39 -1.43
N TYR A 302 2.66 11.56 -2.65
CA TYR A 302 3.35 12.23 -3.75
C TYR A 302 3.57 13.73 -3.50
N VAL A 303 2.67 14.40 -2.80
CA VAL A 303 2.83 15.82 -2.45
C VAL A 303 3.67 15.97 -1.20
N ARG A 304 3.49 15.06 -0.22
CA ARG A 304 4.29 14.98 0.99
C ARG A 304 5.77 14.78 0.65
N THR A 305 6.08 13.84 -0.25
CA THR A 305 7.46 13.62 -0.73
C THR A 305 8.07 14.91 -1.31
N GLY A 306 7.30 15.73 -2.03
CA GLY A 306 7.77 16.99 -2.58
C GLY A 306 7.89 18.11 -1.53
N THR A 307 7.01 18.14 -0.53
CA THR A 307 7.07 19.12 0.57
C THR A 307 8.16 18.78 1.59
N ASP A 308 8.38 17.51 1.88
CA ASP A 308 9.43 17.03 2.79
C ASP A 308 10.81 17.45 2.23
N MET A 309 11.00 17.36 0.91
CA MET A 309 12.19 17.89 0.25
C MET A 309 12.37 19.41 0.47
N THR A 310 11.28 20.15 0.62
CA THR A 310 11.32 21.60 0.88
C THR A 310 11.57 21.91 2.35
N GLU A 311 11.10 21.07 3.26
CA GLU A 311 11.40 21.18 4.70
C GLU A 311 12.85 20.74 5.02
N GLU A 312 13.41 19.80 4.27
CA GLU A 312 14.83 19.39 4.37
C GLU A 312 15.83 20.42 3.80
N LEU A 313 15.35 21.43 3.06
CA LEU A 313 16.18 22.49 2.52
C LEU A 313 16.57 23.48 3.63
N GLN A 314 17.76 23.30 4.19
CA GLN A 314 18.47 24.41 4.84
C GLN A 314 18.85 25.42 3.76
N LEU A 315 18.47 26.69 3.93
CA LEU A 315 18.83 27.78 3.02
C LEU A 315 20.34 28.05 3.09
N GLU A 316 21.14 27.21 2.43
CA GLU A 316 22.52 27.57 2.11
C GLU A 316 22.47 28.65 1.03
N THR A 317 22.89 29.87 1.39
CA THR A 317 23.13 31.01 0.50
C THR A 317 24.24 30.63 -0.49
N THR A 318 23.88 29.82 -1.50
CA THR A 318 24.81 29.51 -2.58
C THR A 318 24.89 30.75 -3.46
N SER A 319 26.07 31.35 -3.53
CA SER A 319 26.37 32.53 -4.33
C SER A 319 25.85 32.38 -5.77
N VAL A 320 25.07 33.37 -6.20
CA VAL A 320 24.36 33.48 -7.48
C VAL A 320 25.31 33.57 -8.71
N SER A 321 26.62 33.41 -8.54
CA SER A 321 27.62 33.78 -9.56
C SER A 321 27.77 32.81 -10.74
N GLU A 322 27.30 31.56 -10.66
CA GLU A 322 27.38 30.63 -11.80
C GLU A 322 26.10 30.53 -12.64
N THR A 323 24.97 31.06 -12.15
CA THR A 323 23.68 31.01 -12.86
C THR A 323 23.54 32.06 -13.96
N ALA A 324 24.50 32.98 -14.07
CA ALA A 324 24.51 34.05 -15.06
C ALA A 324 24.84 33.62 -16.51
N LYS A 325 25.21 32.34 -16.73
CA LYS A 325 25.54 31.81 -18.08
C LYS A 325 24.40 31.06 -18.77
N LEU A 326 23.27 30.82 -18.12
CA LEU A 326 22.07 30.32 -18.80
C LEU A 326 21.27 31.51 -19.32
N SER A 327 20.93 31.51 -20.61
CA SER A 327 20.09 32.53 -21.26
C SER A 327 18.77 32.70 -20.49
N PHE A 328 18.69 33.76 -19.67
CA PHE A 328 17.48 34.15 -18.97
C PHE A 328 16.36 34.36 -20.00
N GLY A 329 15.25 33.61 -19.87
CA GLY A 329 14.09 33.72 -20.76
C GLY A 329 13.52 32.38 -21.26
N THR A 330 14.27 31.28 -21.17
CA THR A 330 13.75 29.95 -21.54
C THR A 330 13.27 29.12 -20.33
N PRO A 331 12.11 28.44 -20.41
CA PRO A 331 11.55 27.64 -19.30
C PRO A 331 12.42 26.48 -18.83
N ALA A 332 13.27 25.94 -19.71
CA ALA A 332 14.28 24.94 -19.35
C ALA A 332 15.25 25.45 -18.27
N VAL A 333 15.44 26.79 -18.16
CA VAL A 333 16.25 27.41 -17.10
C VAL A 333 15.56 27.28 -15.75
N ILE A 334 14.23 27.42 -15.69
CA ILE A 334 13.46 27.31 -14.44
C ILE A 334 13.54 25.87 -13.91
N ASP A 335 13.34 24.89 -14.78
CA ASP A 335 13.56 23.49 -14.41
C ASP A 335 15.02 23.24 -14.01
N ALA A 336 16.00 23.83 -14.71
CA ALA A 336 17.40 23.71 -14.34
C ALA A 336 17.72 24.26 -12.96
N LEU A 337 17.14 25.41 -12.59
CA LEU A 337 17.25 26.00 -11.26
C LEU A 337 16.60 25.09 -10.20
N LEU A 338 15.43 24.50 -10.49
CA LEU A 338 14.78 23.55 -9.59
C LEU A 338 15.70 22.35 -9.31
N PHE A 339 16.21 21.68 -10.34
CA PHE A 339 17.10 20.53 -10.14
C PHE A 339 18.46 20.91 -9.53
N LYS A 340 18.94 22.14 -9.73
CA LYS A 340 20.13 22.65 -9.03
C LYS A 340 19.85 22.80 -7.54
N ARG A 341 18.73 23.42 -7.18
CA ARG A 341 18.30 23.64 -5.78
C ARG A 341 18.10 22.33 -5.02
N TYR A 342 17.45 21.34 -5.63
CA TYR A 342 17.14 20.05 -4.98
C TYR A 342 18.18 18.94 -5.24
N ARG A 343 19.33 19.28 -5.86
CA ARG A 343 20.37 18.32 -6.24
C ARG A 343 20.87 17.48 -5.06
N ARG A 344 21.11 18.11 -3.90
CA ARG A 344 21.65 17.45 -2.71
C ARG A 344 20.70 16.38 -2.18
N ILE A 345 19.40 16.68 -2.15
CA ILE A 345 18.38 15.75 -1.66
C ILE A 345 18.21 14.57 -2.62
N LEU A 346 18.13 14.83 -3.93
CA LEU A 346 18.09 13.77 -4.94
C LEU A 346 19.35 12.89 -4.90
N ARG A 347 20.54 13.49 -4.77
CA ARG A 347 21.80 12.74 -4.60
C ARG A 347 21.83 11.91 -3.34
N LYS A 348 21.32 12.40 -2.20
CA LYS A 348 21.27 11.62 -0.96
C LYS A 348 20.42 10.37 -1.13
N LYS A 349 19.26 10.46 -1.78
CA LYS A 349 18.42 9.28 -2.11
C LYS A 349 19.16 8.28 -3.00
N ILE A 350 19.88 8.76 -4.02
CA ILE A 350 20.66 7.91 -4.92
C ILE A 350 21.80 7.23 -4.18
N LEU A 351 22.56 7.98 -3.37
CA LEU A 351 23.68 7.44 -2.58
C LEU A 351 23.20 6.36 -1.62
N PHE A 352 22.03 6.54 -0.99
CA PHE A 352 21.43 5.50 -0.15
C PHE A 352 21.11 4.23 -0.95
N LYS A 353 20.52 4.36 -2.15
CA LYS A 353 20.24 3.21 -3.04
C LYS A 353 21.53 2.55 -3.53
N LEU A 354 22.56 3.33 -3.87
CA LEU A 354 23.87 2.82 -4.26
C LEU A 354 24.57 2.07 -3.12
N ALA A 355 24.46 2.55 -1.88
CA ALA A 355 24.99 1.86 -0.71
C ALA A 355 24.33 0.49 -0.53
N TRP A 356 23.01 0.38 -0.73
CA TRP A 356 22.31 -0.91 -0.72
C TRP A 356 22.79 -1.85 -1.82
N ILE A 357 22.92 -1.36 -3.06
CA ILE A 357 23.44 -2.15 -4.18
C ILE A 357 24.87 -2.65 -3.85
N GLY A 358 25.73 -1.77 -3.34
CA GLY A 358 27.09 -2.10 -2.93
C GLY A 358 27.13 -3.13 -1.81
N ALA A 359 26.31 -2.99 -0.77
CA ALA A 359 26.23 -3.91 0.35
C ALA A 359 25.76 -5.32 -0.09
N ILE A 360 24.74 -5.39 -0.95
CA ILE A 360 24.23 -6.66 -1.50
C ILE A 360 25.32 -7.33 -2.35
N THR A 361 26.01 -6.55 -3.19
CA THR A 361 27.10 -7.06 -4.02
C THR A 361 28.24 -7.57 -3.16
N LEU A 362 28.66 -6.82 -2.14
CA LEU A 362 29.71 -7.23 -1.21
C LEU A 362 29.34 -8.52 -0.46
N ALA A 363 28.11 -8.62 0.04
CA ALA A 363 27.62 -9.84 0.70
C ALA A 363 27.65 -11.04 -0.25
N PHE A 364 27.26 -10.86 -1.52
CA PHE A 364 27.33 -11.90 -2.54
C PHE A 364 28.78 -12.32 -2.82
N VAL A 365 29.70 -11.35 -2.94
CA VAL A 365 31.13 -11.61 -3.16
C VAL A 365 31.75 -12.36 -1.99
N ILE A 366 31.50 -11.94 -0.75
CA ILE A 366 31.99 -12.62 0.46
C ILE A 366 31.46 -14.05 0.50
N TYR A 367 30.14 -14.22 0.29
CA TYR A 367 29.51 -15.53 0.29
C TYR A 367 30.13 -16.49 -0.73
N PHE A 368 30.31 -16.04 -1.99
CA PHE A 368 30.88 -16.87 -3.04
C PHE A 368 32.38 -17.16 -2.85
N THR A 369 33.11 -16.22 -2.26
CA THR A 369 34.52 -16.42 -1.93
C THR A 369 34.67 -17.45 -0.81
N LEU A 370 33.85 -17.38 0.24
CA LEU A 370 33.86 -18.33 1.35
C LEU A 370 33.42 -19.75 0.93
N SER A 371 32.47 -19.86 -0.01
CA SER A 371 32.07 -21.17 -0.56
C SER A 371 33.20 -21.79 -1.39
N ARG A 372 33.91 -20.99 -2.21
CA ARG A 372 35.09 -21.46 -2.96
C ARG A 372 36.23 -21.92 -2.06
N LEU A 373 36.37 -21.32 -0.88
CA LEU A 373 37.34 -21.73 0.15
C LEU A 373 36.88 -22.96 0.96
N GLY A 374 35.72 -23.53 0.67
CA GLY A 374 35.22 -24.75 1.33
C GLY A 374 34.69 -24.55 2.75
N ILE A 375 34.57 -23.31 3.22
CA ILE A 375 34.11 -22.97 4.59
C ILE A 375 32.58 -23.12 4.70
N ILE A 376 31.86 -22.88 3.59
CA ILE A 376 30.40 -23.00 3.50
C ILE A 376 30.08 -24.07 2.45
N HIS A 377 29.48 -25.17 2.87
CA HIS A 377 29.06 -26.24 1.95
C HIS A 377 27.87 -25.79 1.11
N PHE A 378 28.09 -25.74 -0.20
CA PHE A 378 27.11 -25.37 -1.19
C PHE A 378 26.41 -26.62 -1.76
N GLY A 379 25.07 -26.63 -1.81
CA GLY A 379 24.36 -27.60 -2.63
C GLY A 379 24.53 -27.22 -4.09
N ASN A 380 25.18 -28.06 -4.90
CA ASN A 380 25.65 -27.87 -6.30
C ASN A 380 24.63 -27.32 -7.35
N GLY A 381 23.45 -26.83 -6.96
CA GLY A 381 22.35 -26.47 -7.85
C GLY A 381 22.36 -25.06 -8.45
N LEU A 382 22.96 -24.02 -7.82
CA LEU A 382 22.88 -22.65 -8.40
C LEU A 382 23.85 -22.41 -9.57
N THR A 383 25.03 -23.04 -9.59
CA THR A 383 26.01 -22.82 -10.67
C THR A 383 25.65 -23.55 -11.96
N ALA A 384 24.94 -24.68 -11.88
CA ALA A 384 24.58 -25.51 -13.03
C ALA A 384 23.32 -25.03 -13.80
N GLY A 385 22.58 -24.05 -13.27
CA GLY A 385 21.28 -23.64 -13.83
C GLY A 385 21.08 -22.12 -14.00
N LEU A 386 22.07 -21.28 -13.68
CA LEU A 386 21.96 -19.82 -13.86
C LEU A 386 22.05 -19.45 -15.35
N ASN A 387 20.92 -19.53 -16.05
CA ASN A 387 20.76 -18.92 -17.35
C ASN A 387 20.91 -17.40 -17.20
N PHE A 388 21.91 -16.81 -17.86
CA PHE A 388 22.17 -15.36 -17.84
C PHE A 388 20.92 -14.54 -18.19
N TYR A 389 20.09 -15.04 -19.11
CA TYR A 389 18.82 -14.40 -19.48
C TYR A 389 17.76 -14.48 -18.38
N GLY A 390 17.80 -15.50 -17.52
CA GLY A 390 16.89 -15.65 -16.38
C GLY A 390 17.08 -14.59 -15.29
N LEU A 391 18.18 -13.84 -15.31
CA LEU A 391 18.39 -12.71 -14.41
C LEU A 391 17.69 -11.43 -14.89
N LEU A 392 17.43 -11.32 -16.19
CA LEU A 392 16.88 -10.11 -16.79
C LEU A 392 15.48 -9.73 -16.25
N PRO A 393 14.54 -10.68 -16.04
CA PRO A 393 13.26 -10.35 -15.42
C PRO A 393 13.40 -9.85 -13.97
N VAL A 394 14.37 -10.38 -13.22
CA VAL A 394 14.68 -9.90 -11.88
C VAL A 394 15.15 -8.44 -11.95
N PHE A 395 16.09 -8.14 -12.84
CA PHE A 395 16.59 -6.77 -13.01
C PHE A 395 15.54 -5.80 -13.58
N PHE A 396 14.59 -6.28 -14.38
CA PHE A 396 13.43 -5.50 -14.79
C PHE A 396 12.67 -4.97 -13.56
N PHE A 397 12.30 -5.88 -12.64
CA PHE A 397 11.55 -5.52 -11.45
C PHE A 397 12.38 -4.65 -10.49
N TRP A 398 13.66 -4.97 -10.32
CA TRP A 398 14.56 -4.17 -9.47
C TRP A 398 14.77 -2.75 -10.00
N LEU A 399 14.99 -2.56 -11.30
CA LEU A 399 15.11 -1.22 -11.89
C LEU A 399 13.82 -0.41 -11.79
N TYR A 400 12.66 -1.06 -11.88
CA TYR A 400 11.37 -0.43 -11.59
C TYR A 400 11.33 0.16 -10.16
N LEU A 401 11.73 -0.63 -9.15
CA LEU A 401 11.76 -0.19 -7.75
C LEU A 401 12.83 0.89 -7.49
N LEU A 402 13.97 0.79 -8.16
CA LEU A 402 15.08 1.74 -8.00
C LEU A 402 14.81 3.09 -8.68
N SER A 403 13.92 3.16 -9.66
CA SER A 403 13.61 4.40 -10.39
C SER A 403 13.20 5.56 -9.48
N ILE A 404 13.69 6.76 -9.81
CA ILE A 404 13.38 8.02 -9.13
C ILE A 404 12.32 8.81 -9.92
N GLY A 405 11.73 8.25 -10.98
CA GLY A 405 10.72 8.92 -11.81
C GLY A 405 9.53 9.48 -11.00
N LYS A 406 9.07 8.73 -9.99
CA LYS A 406 8.03 9.18 -9.05
C LYS A 406 8.47 10.39 -8.24
N ASP A 407 9.69 10.39 -7.71
CA ASP A 407 10.26 11.50 -6.93
C ASP A 407 10.41 12.76 -7.80
N VAL A 408 10.87 12.62 -9.04
CA VAL A 408 11.05 13.75 -9.97
C VAL A 408 9.71 14.42 -10.29
N MET A 409 8.68 13.63 -10.57
CA MET A 409 7.32 14.13 -10.85
C MET A 409 6.71 14.81 -9.60
N SER A 410 6.86 14.18 -8.44
CA SER A 410 6.47 14.74 -7.13
C SER A 410 7.12 16.11 -6.85
N LEU A 411 8.44 16.18 -7.04
CA LEU A 411 9.23 17.40 -6.87
C LEU A 411 8.77 18.50 -7.83
N SER A 412 8.63 18.16 -9.11
CA SER A 412 8.23 19.11 -10.16
C SER A 412 6.85 19.70 -9.88
N TYR A 413 5.87 18.87 -9.53
CA TYR A 413 4.53 19.37 -9.24
C TYR A 413 4.49 20.26 -8.00
N THR A 414 5.03 19.76 -6.90
CA THR A 414 4.84 20.37 -5.58
C THR A 414 5.53 21.72 -5.46
N ASN A 415 6.74 21.82 -6.04
CA ASN A 415 7.63 22.96 -5.86
C ASN A 415 7.72 23.89 -7.08
N LEU A 416 7.16 23.48 -8.23
CA LEU A 416 7.18 24.32 -9.43
C LEU A 416 5.80 24.42 -10.11
N ASP A 417 5.26 23.30 -10.61
CA ASP A 417 4.10 23.36 -11.50
C ASP A 417 2.81 23.78 -10.79
N SER A 418 2.67 23.51 -9.48
CA SER A 418 1.50 23.93 -8.70
C SER A 418 1.29 25.45 -8.72
N VAL A 419 2.36 26.22 -8.85
CA VAL A 419 2.34 27.68 -8.96
C VAL A 419 2.48 28.10 -10.43
N MET A 420 3.46 27.57 -11.15
CA MET A 420 3.81 28.05 -12.49
C MET A 420 2.71 27.83 -13.53
N LEU A 421 1.89 26.78 -13.38
CA LEU A 421 0.76 26.54 -14.28
C LEU A 421 -0.35 27.58 -14.19
N THR A 422 -0.33 28.48 -13.20
CA THR A 422 -1.25 29.65 -13.16
C THR A 422 -0.88 30.68 -14.21
N TYR A 423 0.40 30.79 -14.60
CA TYR A 423 0.89 31.79 -15.53
C TYR A 423 0.74 31.36 -17.00
N PRO A 424 0.23 32.23 -17.90
CA PRO A 424 0.05 31.90 -19.32
C PRO A 424 1.34 31.53 -20.06
N PHE A 425 2.45 32.20 -19.79
CA PHE A 425 3.74 31.93 -20.47
C PHE A 425 4.20 30.48 -20.26
N TYR A 426 3.93 29.92 -19.07
CA TYR A 426 4.32 28.56 -18.72
C TYR A 426 3.46 27.49 -19.40
N ARG A 427 2.29 27.87 -19.93
CA ARG A 427 1.37 26.97 -20.65
C ARG A 427 1.58 26.98 -22.17
N GLN A 428 2.56 27.74 -22.66
CA GLN A 428 2.87 27.76 -24.09
C GLN A 428 3.38 26.39 -24.56
N PRO A 429 3.00 25.90 -25.76
CA PRO A 429 3.36 24.56 -26.23
C PRO A 429 4.87 24.29 -26.21
N GLN A 430 5.66 25.24 -26.71
CA GLN A 430 7.12 25.13 -26.78
C GLN A 430 7.74 25.01 -25.38
N VAL A 431 7.14 25.67 -24.39
CA VAL A 431 7.58 25.68 -23.00
C VAL A 431 7.33 24.33 -22.34
N VAL A 432 6.09 23.85 -22.42
CA VAL A 432 5.68 22.56 -21.85
C VAL A 432 6.53 21.41 -22.40
N ILE A 433 6.76 21.40 -23.72
CA ILE A 433 7.56 20.37 -24.40
C ILE A 433 9.04 20.43 -23.97
N LYS A 434 9.66 21.61 -23.96
CA LYS A 434 11.06 21.78 -23.51
C LYS A 434 11.23 21.35 -22.05
N SER A 435 10.31 21.75 -21.18
CA SER A 435 10.31 21.35 -19.76
C SER A 435 10.18 19.84 -19.59
N PHE A 436 9.29 19.19 -20.37
CA PHE A 436 9.15 17.74 -20.34
C PHE A 436 10.47 17.03 -20.66
N PHE A 437 11.08 17.35 -21.79
CA PHE A 437 12.33 16.68 -22.23
C PHE A 437 13.49 16.98 -21.29
N TYR A 438 13.57 18.19 -20.73
CA TYR A 438 14.58 18.51 -19.73
C TYR A 438 14.42 17.65 -18.46
N ARG A 439 13.19 17.52 -17.94
CA ARG A 439 12.89 16.68 -16.77
C ARG A 439 13.11 15.20 -17.05
N PHE A 440 12.75 14.73 -18.24
CA PHE A 440 13.02 13.37 -18.69
C PHE A 440 14.52 13.10 -18.71
N TYR A 441 15.32 13.98 -19.30
CA TYR A 441 16.78 13.85 -19.33
C TYR A 441 17.39 13.83 -17.92
N GLN A 442 16.94 14.69 -17.02
CA GLN A 442 17.43 14.68 -15.63
C GLN A 442 17.03 13.39 -14.89
N SER A 443 15.80 12.92 -15.06
CA SER A 443 15.36 11.65 -14.48
C SER A 443 16.16 10.47 -15.04
N PHE A 444 16.41 10.45 -16.36
CA PHE A 444 17.22 9.46 -17.03
C PHE A 444 18.66 9.47 -16.50
N LYS A 445 19.29 10.65 -16.38
CA LYS A 445 20.64 10.79 -15.85
C LYS A 445 20.79 10.20 -14.44
N TYR A 446 19.84 10.48 -13.54
CA TYR A 446 19.88 9.95 -12.19
C TYR A 446 19.66 8.43 -12.15
N ASN A 447 18.70 7.93 -12.93
CA ASN A 447 18.45 6.49 -13.02
C ASN A 447 19.62 5.73 -13.67
N MET A 448 20.28 6.33 -14.68
CA MET A 448 21.42 5.74 -15.38
C MET A 448 22.59 5.44 -14.44
N VAL A 449 22.85 6.31 -13.45
CA VAL A 449 23.89 6.06 -12.44
C VAL A 449 23.60 4.79 -11.65
N MET A 450 22.35 4.57 -11.24
CA MET A 450 21.96 3.35 -10.52
C MET A 450 22.05 2.13 -11.44
N THR A 451 21.63 2.27 -12.69
CA THR A 451 21.68 1.20 -13.69
C THR A 451 23.11 0.75 -13.99
N LEU A 452 24.05 1.68 -14.14
CA LEU A 452 25.46 1.35 -14.33
C LEU A 452 26.06 0.68 -13.09
N ALA A 453 25.66 1.08 -11.88
CA ALA A 453 26.09 0.42 -10.65
C ALA A 453 25.56 -1.02 -10.55
N VAL A 454 24.29 -1.25 -10.91
CA VAL A 454 23.70 -2.60 -10.98
C VAL A 454 24.42 -3.44 -12.04
N PHE A 455 24.66 -2.89 -13.22
CA PHE A 455 25.40 -3.58 -14.28
C PHE A 455 26.80 -3.99 -13.81
N ALA A 456 27.56 -3.06 -13.23
CA ALA A 456 28.89 -3.34 -12.70
C ALA A 456 28.85 -4.40 -11.59
N ALA A 457 27.89 -4.32 -10.67
CA ALA A 457 27.69 -5.32 -9.62
C ALA A 457 27.46 -6.73 -10.18
N VAL A 458 26.63 -6.85 -11.21
CA VAL A 458 26.34 -8.12 -11.87
C VAL A 458 27.59 -8.68 -12.57
N VAL A 459 28.31 -7.85 -13.31
CA VAL A 459 29.53 -8.26 -14.01
C VAL A 459 30.60 -8.75 -13.02
N VAL A 460 30.79 -8.03 -11.90
CA VAL A 460 31.72 -8.43 -10.83
C VAL A 460 31.30 -9.74 -10.19
N ALA A 461 30.00 -9.88 -9.85
CA ALA A 461 29.45 -11.09 -9.27
C ALA A 461 29.65 -12.31 -10.18
N MET A 462 29.45 -12.15 -11.49
CA MET A 462 29.63 -13.21 -12.48
C MET A 462 31.09 -13.59 -12.69
N GLY A 463 31.99 -12.60 -12.73
CA GLY A 463 33.43 -12.86 -12.83
C GLY A 463 33.96 -13.67 -11.65
N ILE A 464 33.51 -13.35 -10.43
CA ILE A 464 33.86 -14.11 -9.22
C ILE A 464 33.22 -15.50 -9.21
N ALA A 465 32.01 -15.62 -9.77
CA ALA A 465 31.32 -16.89 -9.94
C ALA A 465 32.00 -17.84 -10.95
N GLY A 466 32.95 -17.35 -11.75
CA GLY A 466 33.63 -18.13 -12.79
C GLY A 466 32.74 -18.48 -13.97
N LEU A 467 31.64 -17.75 -14.17
CA LEU A 467 30.71 -17.97 -15.28
C LEU A 467 31.31 -17.44 -16.58
N ASN A 468 31.48 -18.30 -17.58
CA ASN A 468 31.94 -17.91 -18.91
C ASN A 468 30.76 -17.41 -19.75
N ILE A 469 30.60 -16.09 -19.84
CA ILE A 469 29.47 -15.42 -20.52
C ILE A 469 30.00 -14.76 -21.79
N ALA A 470 29.30 -14.98 -22.91
CA ALA A 470 29.69 -14.38 -24.17
C ALA A 470 29.57 -12.84 -24.13
N LEU A 471 30.53 -12.12 -24.71
CA LEU A 471 30.53 -10.64 -24.76
C LEU A 471 29.23 -10.07 -25.34
N PHE A 472 28.66 -10.74 -26.34
CA PHE A 472 27.37 -10.37 -26.92
C PHE A 472 26.23 -10.38 -25.89
N GLN A 473 26.21 -11.34 -24.97
CA GLN A 473 25.20 -11.43 -23.91
C GLN A 473 25.34 -10.28 -22.93
N ILE A 474 26.57 -9.95 -22.51
CA ILE A 474 26.86 -8.82 -21.62
C ILE A 474 26.43 -7.50 -22.28
N PHE A 475 26.74 -7.31 -23.56
CA PHE A 475 26.34 -6.13 -24.32
C PHE A 475 24.81 -6.02 -24.41
N LEU A 476 24.14 -7.10 -24.79
CA LEU A 476 22.68 -7.14 -24.92
C LEU A 476 21.98 -6.87 -23.58
N PHE A 477 22.54 -7.38 -22.48
CA PHE A 477 22.09 -7.07 -21.12
C PHE A 477 22.22 -5.59 -20.80
N LEU A 478 23.38 -4.98 -21.04
CA LEU A 478 23.59 -3.54 -20.82
C LEU A 478 22.58 -2.70 -21.60
N VAL A 479 22.41 -2.97 -22.90
CA VAL A 479 21.46 -2.23 -23.74
C VAL A 479 20.03 -2.39 -23.21
N THR A 480 19.66 -3.57 -22.73
CA THR A 480 18.34 -3.79 -22.14
C THR A 480 18.16 -2.98 -20.86
N LEU A 481 19.15 -2.95 -19.96
CA LEU A 481 19.07 -2.15 -18.74
C LEU A 481 18.95 -0.65 -19.03
N ILE A 482 19.66 -0.16 -20.07
CA ILE A 482 19.54 1.23 -20.55
C ILE A 482 18.13 1.51 -21.08
N ALA A 483 17.57 0.60 -21.89
CA ALA A 483 16.21 0.71 -22.38
C ALA A 483 15.21 0.79 -21.22
N LEU A 484 15.29 -0.12 -20.25
CA LEU A 484 14.44 -0.11 -19.06
C LEU A 484 14.56 1.18 -18.25
N THR A 485 15.77 1.74 -18.19
CA THR A 485 16.01 3.02 -17.54
C THR A 485 15.28 4.16 -18.26
N ALA A 486 15.31 4.18 -19.60
CA ALA A 486 14.52 5.12 -20.39
C ALA A 486 13.02 4.94 -20.13
N LEU A 487 12.51 3.69 -20.11
CA LEU A 487 11.11 3.39 -19.81
C LEU A 487 10.67 3.97 -18.47
N PHE A 488 11.38 3.65 -17.38
CA PHE A 488 10.98 4.04 -16.03
C PHE A 488 11.21 5.53 -15.74
N SER A 489 12.16 6.18 -16.41
CA SER A 489 12.33 7.65 -16.38
C SER A 489 11.25 8.37 -17.17
N PHE A 490 10.75 7.78 -18.24
CA PHE A 490 9.73 8.36 -19.11
C PHE A 490 8.32 8.22 -18.52
N HIS A 491 7.95 7.02 -18.05
CA HIS A 491 6.56 6.65 -17.72
C HIS A 491 5.87 7.61 -16.75
N TYR A 492 6.47 7.89 -15.59
CA TYR A 492 5.84 8.76 -14.59
C TYR A 492 5.62 10.18 -15.10
N LEU A 493 6.57 10.73 -15.85
CA LEU A 493 6.45 12.04 -16.49
C LEU A 493 5.41 12.02 -17.61
N PHE A 494 5.39 10.97 -18.43
CA PHE A 494 4.43 10.81 -19.51
C PHE A 494 2.99 10.82 -19.01
N VAL A 495 2.69 9.95 -18.03
CA VAL A 495 1.36 9.88 -17.43
C VAL A 495 1.03 11.20 -16.73
N TYR A 496 2.00 11.85 -16.09
CA TYR A 496 1.83 13.15 -15.45
C TYR A 496 1.44 14.27 -16.42
N TYR A 497 2.10 14.40 -17.57
CA TYR A 497 1.83 15.46 -18.55
C TYR A 497 0.53 15.23 -19.33
N ILE A 498 0.17 13.96 -19.60
CA ILE A 498 -1.07 13.62 -20.29
C ILE A 498 -2.27 13.70 -19.35
N LEU A 499 -2.19 13.11 -18.16
CA LEU A 499 -3.34 13.00 -17.27
C LEU A 499 -3.44 14.11 -16.23
N GLN A 500 -2.36 14.83 -15.90
CA GLN A 500 -2.27 15.78 -14.78
C GLN A 500 -3.13 15.37 -13.57
N PRO A 501 -2.61 14.47 -12.71
CA PRO A 501 -3.41 13.76 -11.73
C PRO A 501 -3.68 14.54 -10.44
N PHE A 502 -3.07 15.72 -10.29
CA PHE A 502 -3.14 16.56 -9.10
C PHE A 502 -4.15 17.69 -9.24
N THR A 503 -4.85 18.00 -8.16
CA THR A 503 -5.74 19.17 -8.03
C THR A 503 -5.03 20.37 -7.40
N ILE A 504 -5.65 21.56 -7.48
CA ILE A 504 -5.17 22.79 -6.84
C ILE A 504 -4.88 22.57 -5.35
N ASP A 505 -5.72 21.80 -4.65
CA ASP A 505 -5.54 21.42 -3.23
C ASP A 505 -4.36 20.47 -2.97
N LYS A 506 -3.54 20.21 -3.99
CA LYS A 506 -2.43 19.24 -3.97
C LYS A 506 -2.90 17.84 -3.51
N GLU A 507 -4.09 17.44 -3.96
CA GLU A 507 -4.60 16.10 -3.76
C GLU A 507 -4.44 15.24 -5.02
N LEU A 508 -3.96 13.99 -4.86
CA LEU A 508 -3.95 13.00 -5.93
C LEU A 508 -5.35 12.38 -6.01
N LYS A 509 -6.19 12.87 -6.94
CA LYS A 509 -7.57 12.38 -7.09
C LYS A 509 -7.79 11.49 -8.31
N SER A 510 -6.77 11.27 -9.15
CA SER A 510 -6.94 10.55 -10.42
C SER A 510 -6.88 9.02 -10.28
N PRO A 511 -8.01 8.30 -10.42
CA PRO A 511 -8.01 6.84 -10.36
C PRO A 511 -7.32 6.24 -11.60
N LEU A 512 -7.34 6.93 -12.74
CA LEU A 512 -6.62 6.51 -13.94
C LEU A 512 -5.11 6.53 -13.75
N PHE A 513 -4.58 7.59 -13.12
CA PHE A 513 -3.17 7.63 -12.79
C PHE A 513 -2.77 6.45 -11.88
N SER A 514 -3.60 6.13 -10.88
CA SER A 514 -3.38 4.97 -10.02
C SER A 514 -3.43 3.66 -10.81
N LEU A 515 -4.40 3.49 -11.70
CA LEU A 515 -4.56 2.30 -12.54
C LEU A 515 -3.36 2.09 -13.47
N VAL A 516 -2.91 3.13 -14.17
CA VAL A 516 -1.78 3.03 -15.11
C VAL A 516 -0.49 2.66 -14.40
N ASN A 517 -0.22 3.26 -13.23
CA ASN A 517 0.95 2.89 -12.44
C ASN A 517 0.84 1.48 -11.84
N TRP A 518 -0.37 1.07 -11.41
CA TRP A 518 -0.63 -0.29 -10.97
C TRP A 518 -0.43 -1.31 -12.09
N LEU A 519 -0.83 -0.98 -13.32
CA LEU A 519 -0.57 -1.82 -14.50
C LEU A 519 0.93 -1.95 -14.77
N LEU A 520 1.71 -0.87 -14.67
CA LEU A 520 3.16 -0.97 -14.83
C LEU A 520 3.80 -1.83 -13.73
N TYR A 521 3.36 -1.66 -12.48
CA TYR A 521 3.77 -2.54 -11.38
C TYR A 521 3.43 -4.00 -11.66
N PHE A 522 2.21 -4.27 -12.12
CA PHE A 522 1.74 -5.61 -12.46
C PHE A 522 2.56 -6.22 -13.60
N ILE A 523 2.83 -5.47 -14.66
CA ILE A 523 3.70 -5.90 -15.77
C ILE A 523 5.09 -6.23 -15.25
N ALA A 524 5.68 -5.37 -14.40
CA ALA A 524 6.99 -5.60 -13.81
C ALA A 524 7.01 -6.85 -12.92
N TYR A 525 5.96 -7.07 -12.14
CA TYR A 525 5.81 -8.27 -11.30
C TYR A 525 5.61 -9.54 -12.12
N MET A 526 4.83 -9.49 -13.20
CA MET A 526 4.62 -10.63 -14.10
C MET A 526 5.91 -11.06 -14.79
N GLN A 527 6.88 -10.16 -15.00
CA GLN A 527 8.20 -10.54 -15.52
C GLN A 527 8.86 -11.63 -14.65
N LEU A 528 8.70 -11.57 -13.32
CA LEU A 528 9.31 -12.55 -12.41
C LEU A 528 8.76 -13.98 -12.57
N ASN A 529 7.62 -14.15 -13.23
CA ASN A 529 6.94 -15.43 -13.40
C ASN A 529 7.05 -15.96 -14.84
N ILE A 530 7.96 -15.43 -15.65
CA ILE A 530 8.19 -15.89 -17.01
C ILE A 530 8.85 -17.28 -16.96
N PRO A 531 8.29 -18.30 -17.63
CA PRO A 531 8.89 -19.64 -17.68
C PRO A 531 10.26 -19.65 -18.36
N ASP A 532 11.17 -20.51 -17.89
CA ASP A 532 12.58 -20.56 -18.33
C ASP A 532 12.76 -20.82 -19.83
N ASN A 533 11.82 -21.51 -20.48
CA ASN A 533 11.84 -21.77 -21.92
C ASN A 533 11.69 -20.50 -22.78
N TRP A 534 11.15 -19.42 -22.24
CA TRP A 534 11.06 -18.11 -22.93
C TRP A 534 12.28 -17.21 -22.69
N LEU A 535 13.16 -17.57 -21.74
CA LEU A 535 14.32 -16.77 -21.32
C LEU A 535 15.54 -17.07 -22.21
N SER A 536 15.42 -16.69 -23.49
CA SER A 536 16.49 -16.74 -24.48
C SER A 536 16.90 -15.33 -24.95
N TYR A 537 17.79 -15.22 -25.94
CA TYR A 537 18.19 -13.94 -26.54
C TYR A 537 17.01 -13.12 -27.10
N GLN A 538 15.88 -13.75 -27.40
CA GLN A 538 14.69 -13.08 -27.93
C GLN A 538 14.03 -12.17 -26.88
N TYR A 539 14.11 -12.53 -25.61
CA TYR A 539 13.52 -11.77 -24.50
C TYR A 539 14.09 -10.34 -24.35
N PRO A 540 15.42 -10.12 -24.22
CA PRO A 540 15.98 -8.77 -24.18
C PRO A 540 15.70 -7.97 -25.45
N VAL A 541 15.76 -8.60 -26.63
CA VAL A 541 15.44 -7.94 -27.91
C VAL A 541 14.00 -7.43 -27.94
N LEU A 542 13.05 -8.25 -27.49
CA LEU A 542 11.65 -7.87 -27.36
C LEU A 542 11.47 -6.70 -26.39
N ILE A 543 12.10 -6.75 -25.20
CA ILE A 543 12.02 -5.67 -24.22
C ILE A 543 12.56 -4.36 -24.78
N ILE A 544 13.71 -4.40 -25.46
CA ILE A 544 14.30 -3.23 -26.10
C ILE A 544 13.31 -2.67 -27.12
N GLY A 545 12.78 -3.51 -28.01
CA GLY A 545 11.84 -3.11 -29.06
C GLY A 545 10.56 -2.48 -28.50
N VAL A 546 9.91 -3.12 -27.54
CA VAL A 546 8.69 -2.61 -26.87
C VAL A 546 8.97 -1.30 -26.15
N THR A 547 10.13 -1.19 -25.50
CA THR A 547 10.49 0.03 -24.76
C THR A 547 10.75 1.20 -25.69
N VAL A 548 11.52 1.00 -26.76
CA VAL A 548 11.77 2.03 -27.78
C VAL A 548 10.47 2.48 -28.42
N MET A 549 9.58 1.52 -28.75
CA MET A 549 8.26 1.81 -29.29
C MET A 549 7.42 2.63 -28.30
N TYR A 550 7.37 2.24 -27.03
CA TYR A 550 6.60 2.95 -26.00
C TYR A 550 7.09 4.39 -25.78
N VAL A 551 8.41 4.58 -25.62
CA VAL A 551 9.01 5.92 -25.43
C VAL A 551 8.85 6.77 -26.69
N GLY A 552 9.03 6.18 -27.88
CA GLY A 552 8.86 6.87 -29.16
C GLY A 552 7.42 7.35 -29.39
N ILE A 553 6.44 6.43 -29.30
CA ILE A 553 5.02 6.78 -29.41
C ILE A 553 4.62 7.78 -28.32
N GLY A 554 5.09 7.56 -27.09
CA GLY A 554 4.84 8.47 -25.98
C GLY A 554 5.36 9.88 -26.23
N ALA A 555 6.58 10.02 -26.78
CA ALA A 555 7.16 11.32 -27.10
C ALA A 555 6.35 12.06 -28.18
N LEU A 556 5.86 11.34 -29.20
CA LEU A 556 4.94 11.90 -30.22
C LEU A 556 3.63 12.38 -29.59
N LEU A 557 3.04 11.59 -28.68
CA LEU A 557 1.83 11.97 -27.96
C LEU A 557 2.06 13.20 -27.08
N ILE A 558 3.21 13.32 -26.41
CA ILE A 558 3.55 14.50 -25.60
C ILE A 558 3.67 15.74 -26.49
N TYR A 559 4.36 15.64 -27.62
CA TYR A 559 4.51 16.76 -28.55
C TYR A 559 3.16 17.31 -29.01
N ARG A 560 2.18 16.43 -29.24
CA ARG A 560 0.84 16.81 -29.72
C ARG A 560 -0.12 17.23 -28.61
N PHE A 561 -0.17 16.51 -27.50
CA PHE A 561 -1.28 16.60 -26.53
C PHE A 561 -0.90 17.29 -25.22
N ALA A 562 0.36 17.24 -24.78
CA ALA A 562 0.77 17.85 -23.52
C ALA A 562 0.42 19.35 -23.41
N PRO A 563 0.55 20.18 -24.47
CA PRO A 563 0.13 21.58 -24.41
C PRO A 563 -1.36 21.81 -24.11
N GLN A 564 -2.20 20.83 -24.47
CA GLN A 564 -3.65 20.91 -24.28
C GLN A 564 -4.06 20.39 -22.89
N THR A 565 -3.40 19.33 -22.42
CA THR A 565 -3.76 18.61 -21.18
C THR A 565 -3.08 19.14 -19.92
N PHE A 566 -1.89 19.74 -20.05
CA PHE A 566 -1.07 20.19 -18.92
C PHE A 566 -1.55 21.55 -18.39
N LYS A 567 -2.69 21.55 -17.70
CA LYS A 567 -3.33 22.70 -17.05
C LYS A 567 -3.89 22.32 -15.69
N LEU A 568 -3.81 23.25 -14.72
CA LEU A 568 -4.36 23.05 -13.37
C LEU A 568 -5.82 22.59 -13.41
N LYS A 569 -6.11 21.55 -12.65
CA LYS A 569 -7.45 21.01 -12.47
C LYS A 569 -8.03 21.54 -11.17
N LYS A 570 -9.17 22.22 -11.30
CA LYS A 570 -10.02 22.58 -10.17
C LYS A 570 -10.59 21.32 -9.53
#